data_AF-X6GD64-F1
#
_entry.id   AF-X6GD64-F1
#
_cell.length_a   1.000
_cell.length_b   1.000
_cell.length_c   1.000
_cell.angle_alpha   90.00
_cell.angle_beta   90.00
_cell.angle_gamma   90.00
#
_symmetry.space_group_name_H-M   'P 1'
#
loop_
_entity.id
_entity.type
_entity.pdbx_description
1 polymer ?
#
loop_
_entity_poly.entity_id
_entity_poly.type
_entity_poly.pdbx_seq_one_letter_code
_entity_poly.pdbx_strand_id
1 'polypeptide(L)'
;MTDAARATISNGIWLCVMCHTVIDKEERNYSPDLLFHWRNSHEAKITAERGKPKELIRLREEERQMNDFADVSLFAQQIIRDKPPGWEYQLTAEALDNVFTPILRRWKDLHAGSYTKDVGQQKPNQYLRWVGAQIPELPKIAESLGDLINNRLKEAWGAEGVPGDPKEIVHVCRMIAARATRLLQWDEAMHFVTPAKGFEIVPKHLSKGVAVVMEKIPYLLFSAPFSMRVRRSPAPIRGPSPSTFPTTLTQGWRMRWKRVDWPTRSAGVGGRNQVSCWFESTN
;
A
#
# COMPACT_ATOMS: atom_id res chain seq x y z
N MET A 1 -9.83 13.55 12.17
CA MET A 1 -8.38 13.88 12.22
C MET A 1 -7.96 14.00 13.69
N THR A 2 -6.81 13.46 14.11
CA THR A 2 -6.37 13.48 15.52
C THR A 2 -5.62 14.77 15.87
N ASP A 3 -5.56 15.15 17.16
CA ASP A 3 -4.86 16.36 17.61
C ASP A 3 -3.38 16.36 17.24
N ALA A 4 -2.70 15.22 17.36
CA ALA A 4 -1.31 15.07 16.95
C ALA A 4 -1.12 15.31 15.43
N ALA A 5 -2.08 14.88 14.61
CA ALA A 5 -2.06 15.16 13.18
C ALA A 5 -2.20 16.66 12.90
N ARG A 6 -3.07 17.35 13.67
CA ARG A 6 -3.32 18.79 13.53
C ARG A 6 -2.09 19.62 13.91
N ALA A 7 -1.33 19.15 14.90
CA ALA A 7 -0.13 19.82 15.37
C ALA A 7 1.12 19.56 14.51
N THR A 8 1.06 18.69 13.51
CA THR A 8 2.23 18.36 12.67
C THR A 8 2.56 19.50 11.72
N ILE A 9 3.83 19.91 11.64
CA ILE A 9 4.28 21.05 10.81
C ILE A 9 3.96 20.86 9.32
N SER A 10 4.01 19.63 8.82
CA SER A 10 3.67 19.31 7.43
C SER A 10 2.19 19.50 7.10
N ASN A 11 1.33 19.62 8.10
CA ASN A 11 -0.09 19.93 7.95
C ASN A 11 -0.42 21.38 8.37
N GLY A 12 0.58 22.16 8.77
CA GLY A 12 0.42 23.55 9.16
C GLY A 12 0.58 24.51 7.98
N ILE A 13 -0.16 25.62 8.04
CA ILE A 13 0.03 26.80 7.18
C ILE A 13 0.04 28.05 8.05
N TRP A 14 0.96 28.96 7.77
CA TRP A 14 1.06 30.24 8.48
C TRP A 14 0.26 31.29 7.72
N LEU A 15 -0.78 31.82 8.37
CA LEU A 15 -1.72 32.74 7.76
C LEU A 15 -1.76 34.04 8.54
N CYS A 16 -2.00 35.15 7.83
CA CYS A 16 -2.28 36.42 8.50
C CYS A 16 -3.70 36.40 9.10
N VAL A 17 -4.00 37.42 9.92
CA VAL A 17 -5.31 37.57 10.57
C VAL A 17 -6.45 37.58 9.55
N MET A 18 -6.27 38.18 8.38
CA MET A 18 -7.32 38.18 7.37
C MET A 18 -7.46 36.82 6.67
N CYS A 19 -6.36 36.20 6.27
CA CYS A 19 -6.41 34.95 5.50
C CYS A 19 -7.03 33.79 6.30
N HIS A 20 -6.69 33.63 7.60
CA HIS A 20 -7.34 32.57 8.39
C HIS A 20 -8.83 32.82 8.56
N THR A 21 -9.24 34.08 8.80
CA THR A 21 -10.67 34.43 8.92
C THR A 21 -11.44 34.14 7.63
N VAL A 22 -10.84 34.34 6.46
CA VAL A 22 -11.47 34.03 5.17
C VAL A 22 -11.59 32.51 4.98
N ILE A 23 -10.51 31.77 5.22
CA ILE A 23 -10.50 30.30 5.08
C ILE A 23 -11.53 29.66 6.03
N ASP A 24 -11.57 30.09 7.29
CA ASP A 24 -12.51 29.57 8.28
C ASP A 24 -13.98 29.82 7.92
N LYS A 25 -14.28 30.93 7.23
CA LYS A 25 -15.64 31.26 6.77
C LYS A 25 -16.05 30.51 5.51
N GLU A 26 -15.08 30.17 4.65
CA GLU A 26 -15.32 29.66 3.31
C GLU A 26 -14.63 28.31 3.07
N GLU A 27 -14.68 27.38 4.03
CA GLU A 27 -13.97 26.09 4.00
C GLU A 27 -14.12 25.33 2.65
N ARG A 28 -15.31 25.37 2.04
CA ARG A 28 -15.58 24.70 0.74
C ARG A 28 -14.77 25.26 -0.43
N ASN A 29 -14.33 26.51 -0.35
CA ASN A 29 -13.54 27.19 -1.39
C ASN A 29 -12.04 26.91 -1.26
N TYR A 30 -11.58 26.43 -0.09
CA TYR A 30 -10.17 26.22 0.23
C TYR A 30 -9.87 24.75 0.48
N SER A 31 -9.72 23.99 -0.61
CA SER A 31 -9.31 22.59 -0.51
C SER A 31 -7.92 22.46 0.11
N PRO A 32 -7.58 21.31 0.76
CA PRO A 32 -6.24 21.07 1.28
C PRO A 32 -5.14 21.26 0.23
N ASP A 33 -5.37 20.76 -0.99
CA ASP A 33 -4.42 20.90 -2.10
C ASP A 33 -4.15 22.36 -2.47
N LEU A 34 -5.19 23.20 -2.50
CA LEU A 34 -5.05 24.63 -2.76
C LEU A 34 -4.23 25.30 -1.65
N LEU A 35 -4.47 24.94 -0.39
CA LEU A 35 -3.74 25.48 0.75
C LEU A 35 -2.26 25.07 0.72
N PHE A 36 -1.93 23.83 0.38
CA PHE A 36 -0.54 23.40 0.19
C PHE A 36 0.14 24.14 -0.97
N HIS A 37 -0.56 24.28 -2.11
CA HIS A 37 -0.04 25.06 -3.23
C HIS A 37 0.20 26.53 -2.83
N TRP A 38 -0.73 27.13 -2.09
CA TRP A 38 -0.59 28.51 -1.63
C TRP A 38 0.59 28.68 -0.68
N ARG A 39 0.77 27.76 0.30
CA ARG A 39 1.95 27.73 1.17
C ARG A 39 3.24 27.70 0.35
N ASN A 40 3.35 26.75 -0.59
CA ASN A 40 4.53 26.56 -1.43
C ASN A 40 4.85 27.82 -2.26
N SER A 41 3.84 28.39 -2.90
CA SER A 41 3.98 29.61 -3.70
C SER A 41 4.40 30.81 -2.84
N HIS A 42 3.86 30.93 -1.63
CA HIS A 42 4.19 32.01 -0.71
C HIS A 42 5.62 31.90 -0.17
N GLU A 43 6.03 30.70 0.27
CA GLU A 43 7.40 30.43 0.74
C GLU A 43 8.43 30.70 -0.37
N ALA A 44 8.16 30.25 -1.60
CA ALA A 44 9.00 30.52 -2.77
C ALA A 44 9.08 32.02 -3.08
N LYS A 45 7.95 32.74 -3.05
CA LYS A 45 7.90 34.18 -3.28
C LYS A 45 8.69 34.97 -2.22
N ILE A 46 8.52 34.67 -0.94
CA ILE A 46 9.29 35.30 0.13
C ILE A 46 10.78 35.07 -0.07
N THR A 47 11.16 33.85 -0.42
CA THR A 47 12.56 33.49 -0.65
C THR A 47 13.12 34.22 -1.88
N ALA A 48 12.33 34.38 -2.94
CA ALA A 48 12.72 35.14 -4.13
C ALA A 48 12.92 36.64 -3.84
N GLU A 49 12.03 37.26 -3.05
CA GLU A 49 12.07 38.70 -2.76
C GLU A 49 13.08 39.08 -1.67
N ARG A 50 13.23 38.22 -0.65
CA ARG A 50 13.98 38.55 0.58
C ARG A 50 15.09 37.55 0.92
N GLY A 51 15.22 36.46 0.18
CA GLY A 51 16.21 35.42 0.43
C GLY A 51 17.64 35.88 0.11
N LYS A 52 18.59 35.38 0.89
CA LYS A 52 20.01 35.55 0.58
C LYS A 52 20.38 34.69 -0.65
N PRO A 53 21.46 35.00 -1.39
CA PRO A 53 21.86 34.22 -2.57
C PRO A 53 21.97 32.70 -2.32
N LYS A 54 22.42 32.29 -1.14
CA LYS A 54 22.46 30.86 -0.74
C LYS A 54 21.08 30.20 -0.70
N GLU A 55 20.07 30.91 -0.19
CA GLU A 55 18.70 30.40 -0.12
C GLU A 55 18.07 30.29 -1.51
N LEU A 56 18.37 31.23 -2.41
CA LEU A 56 17.94 31.14 -3.80
C LEU A 56 18.51 29.92 -4.53
N ILE A 57 19.78 29.59 -4.27
CA ILE A 57 20.40 28.37 -4.83
C ILE A 57 19.73 27.13 -4.25
N ARG A 58 19.48 27.12 -2.93
CA ARG A 58 18.79 26.03 -2.25
C ARG A 58 17.37 25.81 -2.80
N LEU A 59 16.60 26.88 -2.97
CA LEU A 59 15.25 26.82 -3.55
C LEU A 59 15.26 26.19 -4.94
N ARG A 60 16.17 26.62 -5.82
CA ARG A 60 16.29 26.05 -7.17
C ARG A 60 16.66 24.56 -7.17
N GLU A 61 17.50 24.14 -6.22
CA GLU A 61 17.86 22.73 -6.08
C GLU A 61 16.70 21.91 -5.53
N GLU A 62 15.98 22.44 -4.54
CA GLU A 62 14.76 21.83 -4.01
C GLU A 62 13.69 21.70 -5.10
N GLU A 63 13.45 22.72 -5.91
CA GLU A 63 12.53 22.67 -7.06
C GLU A 63 12.91 21.57 -8.06
N ARG A 64 14.21 21.42 -8.36
CA ARG A 64 14.69 20.33 -9.23
C ARG A 64 14.42 18.96 -8.64
N GLN A 65 14.68 18.79 -7.35
CA GLN A 65 14.41 17.53 -6.65
C GLN A 65 12.91 17.23 -6.57
N MET A 66 12.07 18.26 -6.41
CA MET A 66 10.62 18.11 -6.33
C MET A 66 9.98 17.72 -7.67
N ASN A 67 10.61 18.04 -8.80
CA ASN A 67 10.13 17.58 -10.11
C ASN A 67 10.09 16.05 -10.23
N ASP A 68 10.99 15.34 -9.54
CA ASP A 68 10.98 13.87 -9.51
C ASP A 68 9.76 13.29 -8.78
N PHE A 69 9.02 14.14 -8.07
CA PHE A 69 7.82 13.81 -7.30
C PHE A 69 6.57 14.53 -7.83
N ALA A 70 6.58 15.02 -9.07
CA ALA A 70 5.45 15.76 -9.63
C ALA A 70 4.13 14.96 -9.69
N ASP A 71 4.22 13.63 -9.72
CA ASP A 71 3.08 12.70 -9.77
C ASP A 71 2.59 12.24 -8.37
N VAL A 72 3.29 12.60 -7.29
CA VAL A 72 2.84 12.27 -5.92
C VAL A 72 1.94 13.38 -5.36
N SER A 73 1.16 13.06 -4.33
CA SER A 73 0.24 14.03 -3.71
C SER A 73 1.00 15.23 -3.14
N LEU A 74 0.36 16.41 -3.14
CA LEU A 74 0.98 17.62 -2.59
C LEU A 74 1.36 17.45 -1.11
N PHE A 75 0.58 16.66 -0.36
CA PHE A 75 0.91 16.34 1.02
C PHE A 75 2.18 15.48 1.14
N ALA A 76 2.36 14.47 0.28
CA ALA A 76 3.61 13.70 0.22
C ALA A 76 4.81 14.58 -0.13
N GLN A 77 4.66 15.50 -1.09
CA GLN A 77 5.72 16.48 -1.43
C GLN A 77 6.07 17.35 -0.21
N GLN A 78 5.05 17.78 0.56
CA GLN A 78 5.26 18.55 1.77
C GLN A 78 6.00 17.76 2.86
N ILE A 79 5.69 16.48 3.05
CA ILE A 79 6.40 15.59 3.96
C ILE A 79 7.87 15.46 3.56
N ILE A 80 8.16 15.32 2.25
CA ILE A 80 9.54 15.23 1.74
C ILE A 80 10.33 16.52 2.00
N ARG A 81 9.68 17.68 1.91
CA ARG A 81 10.31 18.98 2.16
C ARG A 81 10.56 19.22 3.65
N ASP A 82 9.53 19.03 4.47
CA ASP A 82 9.58 19.37 5.90
C ASP A 82 10.32 18.31 6.73
N LYS A 83 10.33 17.05 6.27
CA LYS A 83 10.89 15.89 6.97
C LYS A 83 10.58 15.89 8.48
N PRO A 84 9.29 15.92 8.88
CA PRO A 84 8.91 15.86 10.29
C PRO A 84 9.42 14.58 10.97
N PRO A 85 9.36 14.48 12.31
CA PRO A 85 9.69 13.24 13.00
C PRO A 85 8.88 12.05 12.45
N GLY A 86 9.60 11.00 12.02
CA GLY A 86 9.01 9.81 11.40
C GLY A 86 8.46 10.04 9.99
N TRP A 87 8.98 11.01 9.25
CA TRP A 87 8.52 11.35 7.89
C TRP A 87 8.57 10.18 6.92
N GLU A 88 9.51 9.23 7.06
CA GLU A 88 9.62 8.08 6.17
C GLU A 88 8.34 7.23 6.18
N TYR A 89 7.80 7.01 7.38
CA TYR A 89 6.56 6.28 7.58
C TYR A 89 5.34 7.09 7.14
N GLN A 90 5.34 8.41 7.38
CA GLN A 90 4.26 9.29 6.94
C GLN A 90 4.19 9.35 5.42
N LEU A 91 5.35 9.50 4.76
CA LEU A 91 5.49 9.48 3.31
C LEU A 91 5.03 8.14 2.74
N THR A 92 5.45 7.03 3.36
CA THR A 92 5.02 5.69 2.93
C THR A 92 3.50 5.54 3.01
N ALA A 93 2.89 5.94 4.13
CA ALA A 93 1.45 5.83 4.30
C ALA A 93 0.69 6.68 3.26
N GLU A 94 1.10 7.93 3.07
CA GLU A 94 0.49 8.85 2.09
C GLU A 94 0.68 8.36 0.65
N ALA A 95 1.89 7.95 0.28
CA ALA A 95 2.20 7.43 -1.05
C ALA A 95 1.40 6.17 -1.37
N LEU A 96 1.25 5.27 -0.39
CA LEU A 96 0.43 4.06 -0.53
C LEU A 96 -1.06 4.39 -0.62
N ASP A 97 -1.59 5.32 0.18
CA ASP A 97 -3.00 5.69 0.14
C ASP A 97 -3.43 6.21 -1.25
N ASN A 98 -2.60 7.10 -1.82
CA ASN A 98 -2.83 7.66 -3.13
C ASN A 98 -2.88 6.58 -4.23
N VAL A 99 -1.93 5.63 -4.23
CA VAL A 99 -1.89 4.56 -5.25
C VAL A 99 -2.90 3.45 -5.01
N PHE A 100 -3.28 3.15 -3.76
CA PHE A 100 -4.20 2.07 -3.44
C PHE A 100 -5.67 2.45 -3.57
N THR A 101 -6.02 3.72 -3.33
CA THR A 101 -7.40 4.22 -3.43
C THR A 101 -8.09 3.81 -4.74
N PRO A 102 -7.53 4.06 -5.94
CA PRO A 102 -8.16 3.63 -7.19
C PRO A 102 -8.22 2.11 -7.36
N ILE A 103 -7.22 1.37 -6.86
CA ILE A 103 -7.18 -0.10 -6.97
C ILE A 103 -8.29 -0.72 -6.10
N LEU A 104 -8.42 -0.27 -4.86
CA LEU A 104 -9.43 -0.75 -3.92
C LEU A 104 -10.84 -0.38 -4.38
N ARG A 105 -11.03 0.81 -4.95
CA ARG A 105 -12.31 1.19 -5.56
C ARG A 105 -12.66 0.26 -6.71
N ARG A 106 -11.75 0.05 -7.66
CA ARG A 106 -11.97 -0.87 -8.79
C ARG A 106 -12.23 -2.31 -8.35
N TRP A 107 -11.57 -2.77 -7.28
CA TRP A 107 -11.84 -4.07 -6.68
C TRP A 107 -13.25 -4.15 -6.08
N LYS A 108 -13.69 -3.12 -5.34
CA LYS A 108 -15.07 -3.04 -4.82
C LYS A 108 -16.09 -3.01 -5.96
N ASP A 109 -15.83 -2.22 -7.00
CA ASP A 109 -16.69 -2.10 -8.18
C ASP A 109 -16.82 -3.45 -8.92
N LEU A 110 -15.76 -4.27 -8.95
CA LEU A 110 -15.78 -5.63 -9.51
C LEU A 110 -16.76 -6.53 -8.75
N HIS A 111 -16.61 -6.59 -7.42
CA HIS A 111 -17.45 -7.45 -6.57
C HIS A 111 -18.88 -6.92 -6.41
N ALA A 112 -19.10 -5.63 -6.61
CA ALA A 112 -20.44 -5.02 -6.70
C ALA A 112 -21.10 -5.23 -8.08
N GLY A 113 -20.39 -5.79 -9.07
CA GLY A 113 -20.89 -5.94 -10.44
C GLY A 113 -21.12 -4.61 -11.16
N SER A 114 -20.39 -3.56 -10.78
CA SER A 114 -20.57 -2.19 -11.29
C SER A 114 -19.96 -1.96 -12.68
N TYR A 115 -19.14 -2.87 -13.18
CA TYR A 115 -18.64 -2.85 -14.55
C TYR A 115 -18.50 -4.27 -15.11
N THR A 116 -18.44 -4.35 -16.45
CA THR A 116 -18.21 -5.59 -17.20
C THR A 116 -16.93 -5.46 -18.04
N LYS A 117 -16.35 -6.61 -18.38
CA LYS A 117 -15.16 -6.73 -19.22
C LYS A 117 -15.39 -7.85 -20.22
N ASP A 118 -14.65 -7.86 -21.33
CA ASP A 118 -14.72 -8.93 -22.32
C ASP A 118 -14.51 -10.29 -21.66
N VAL A 119 -15.51 -11.15 -21.84
CA VAL A 119 -15.54 -12.50 -21.28
C VAL A 119 -14.57 -13.36 -22.08
N GLY A 120 -13.48 -13.77 -21.44
CA GLY A 120 -12.55 -14.73 -22.01
C GLY A 120 -13.21 -16.09 -22.12
N GLN A 121 -13.73 -16.45 -23.29
CA GLN A 121 -14.31 -17.78 -23.51
C GLN A 121 -13.19 -18.81 -23.67
N GLN A 122 -13.06 -19.71 -22.70
CA GLN A 122 -12.14 -20.84 -22.78
C GLN A 122 -12.88 -22.08 -23.28
N LYS A 123 -12.25 -22.84 -24.19
CA LYS A 123 -12.79 -24.15 -24.58
C LYS A 123 -12.80 -25.08 -23.36
N PRO A 124 -13.81 -25.96 -23.17
CA PRO A 124 -13.90 -26.81 -21.98
C PRO A 124 -12.64 -27.64 -21.70
N ASN A 125 -11.98 -28.15 -22.75
CA ASN A 125 -10.74 -28.92 -22.65
C ASN A 125 -9.50 -28.07 -22.32
N GLN A 126 -9.58 -26.75 -22.47
CA GLN A 126 -8.51 -25.80 -22.16
C GLN A 126 -8.71 -25.10 -20.81
N TYR A 127 -9.94 -25.10 -20.28
CA TYR A 127 -10.28 -24.41 -19.03
C TYR A 127 -9.43 -24.89 -17.84
N LEU A 128 -9.34 -26.20 -17.60
CA LEU A 128 -8.53 -26.74 -16.49
C LEU A 128 -7.05 -26.43 -16.64
N ARG A 129 -6.54 -26.47 -17.88
CA ARG A 129 -5.15 -26.10 -18.18
C ARG A 129 -4.91 -24.61 -17.91
N TRP A 130 -5.87 -23.75 -18.29
CA TRP A 130 -5.81 -22.32 -18.04
C TRP A 130 -5.86 -22.02 -16.54
N VAL A 131 -6.82 -22.57 -15.79
CA VAL A 131 -6.89 -22.43 -14.32
C VAL A 131 -5.61 -22.94 -13.66
N GLY A 132 -5.09 -24.10 -14.09
CA GLY A 132 -3.84 -24.66 -13.60
C GLY A 132 -2.63 -23.73 -13.82
N ALA A 133 -2.63 -22.94 -14.90
CA ALA A 133 -1.60 -21.93 -15.15
C ALA A 133 -1.77 -20.68 -14.28
N GLN A 134 -2.99 -20.36 -13.84
CA GLN A 134 -3.27 -19.20 -12.99
C GLN A 134 -2.95 -19.43 -11.51
N ILE A 135 -3.13 -20.65 -11.00
CA ILE A 135 -2.85 -21.02 -9.60
C ILE A 135 -1.43 -20.64 -9.13
N PRO A 136 -0.34 -20.97 -9.86
CA PRO A 136 1.02 -20.64 -9.41
C PRO A 136 1.34 -19.14 -9.49
N GLU A 137 0.49 -18.31 -10.10
CA GLU A 137 0.70 -16.86 -10.10
C GLU A 137 0.42 -16.24 -8.73
N LEU A 138 -0.59 -16.71 -8.01
CA LEU A 138 -0.98 -16.13 -6.72
C LEU A 138 0.14 -16.18 -5.67
N PRO A 139 0.79 -17.33 -5.39
CA PRO A 139 1.91 -17.38 -4.46
C PRO A 139 3.05 -16.45 -4.87
N LYS A 140 3.37 -16.36 -6.17
CA LYS A 140 4.43 -15.48 -6.67
C LYS A 140 4.12 -14.00 -6.43
N ILE A 141 2.87 -13.59 -6.64
CA ILE A 141 2.42 -12.23 -6.35
C ILE A 141 2.52 -11.96 -4.84
N ALA A 142 2.04 -12.89 -4.01
CA ALA A 142 2.07 -12.76 -2.55
C ALA A 142 3.50 -12.73 -1.99
N GLU A 143 4.39 -13.59 -2.47
CA GLU A 143 5.81 -13.62 -2.10
C GLU A 143 6.50 -12.32 -2.50
N SER A 144 6.29 -11.85 -3.74
CA SER A 144 6.85 -10.57 -4.20
C SER A 144 6.33 -9.39 -3.39
N LEU A 145 5.05 -9.39 -3.01
CA LEU A 145 4.47 -8.35 -2.17
C LEU A 145 5.08 -8.40 -0.75
N GLY A 146 5.25 -9.61 -0.21
CA GLY A 146 5.89 -9.85 1.08
C GLY A 146 7.33 -9.37 1.12
N ASP A 147 8.12 -9.60 0.07
CA ASP A 147 9.50 -9.11 -0.04
C ASP A 147 9.55 -7.57 -0.09
N LEU A 148 8.69 -6.95 -0.91
CA LEU A 148 8.63 -5.49 -1.00
C LEU A 148 8.31 -4.84 0.34
N ILE A 149 7.32 -5.36 1.07
CA ILE A 149 6.89 -4.80 2.36
C ILE A 149 7.90 -5.09 3.47
N ASN A 150 8.41 -6.32 3.55
CA ASN A 150 9.20 -6.74 4.72
C ASN A 150 10.69 -6.43 4.60
N ASN A 151 11.21 -6.31 3.38
CA ASN A 151 12.64 -6.12 3.13
C ASN A 151 12.88 -4.78 2.44
N ARG A 152 12.42 -4.61 1.19
CA ARG A 152 12.75 -3.44 0.36
C ARG A 152 12.28 -2.11 0.96
N LEU A 153 11.08 -2.09 1.54
CA LEU A 153 10.56 -0.88 2.17
C LEU A 153 11.37 -0.49 3.41
N LYS A 154 11.84 -1.48 4.18
CA LYS A 154 12.73 -1.22 5.33
C LYS A 154 14.11 -0.74 4.88
N GLU A 155 14.64 -1.30 3.79
CA GLU A 155 15.89 -0.82 3.18
C GLU A 155 15.74 0.64 2.72
N ALA A 156 14.62 0.99 2.09
CA ALA A 156 14.34 2.35 1.63
C ALA A 156 14.20 3.37 2.77
N TRP A 157 13.70 2.96 3.94
CA TRP A 157 13.67 3.81 5.14
C TRP A 157 15.06 4.09 5.72
N GLY A 158 16.08 3.31 5.35
CA GLY A 158 17.41 3.44 5.89
C GLY A 158 17.60 2.72 7.24
N ALA A 159 18.86 2.66 7.68
CA ALA A 159 19.21 2.12 8.99
C ALA A 159 18.73 3.05 10.12
N GLU A 160 18.61 2.53 11.33
CA GLU A 160 18.21 3.35 12.49
C GLU A 160 19.15 4.55 12.68
N GLY A 161 18.57 5.76 12.66
CA GLY A 161 19.32 7.02 12.76
C GLY A 161 19.89 7.55 11.45
N VAL A 162 19.77 6.81 10.33
CA VAL A 162 20.14 7.27 9.00
C VAL A 162 18.86 7.63 8.23
N PRO A 163 18.75 8.85 7.66
CA PRO A 163 17.55 9.23 6.92
C PRO A 163 17.39 8.35 5.67
N GLY A 164 16.16 7.90 5.43
CA GLY A 164 15.82 7.15 4.22
C GLY A 164 15.88 8.00 2.94
N ASP A 165 15.90 7.33 1.79
CA ASP A 165 15.84 7.99 0.48
C ASP A 165 14.36 8.17 0.06
N PRO A 166 13.85 9.41 -0.07
CA PRO A 166 12.48 9.65 -0.53
C PRO A 166 12.14 8.99 -1.88
N LYS A 167 13.11 8.93 -2.81
CA LYS A 167 12.90 8.34 -4.13
C LYS A 167 12.67 6.85 -4.04
N GLU A 168 13.50 6.15 -3.26
CA GLU A 168 13.38 4.71 -3.04
C GLU A 168 12.08 4.38 -2.30
N ILE A 169 11.69 5.18 -1.29
CA ILE A 169 10.42 4.98 -0.58
C ILE A 169 9.24 5.04 -1.55
N VAL A 170 9.15 6.11 -2.35
CA VAL A 170 8.08 6.27 -3.33
C VAL A 170 8.14 5.18 -4.41
N HIS A 171 9.33 4.82 -4.88
CA HIS A 171 9.52 3.76 -5.86
C HIS A 171 9.00 2.41 -5.35
N VAL A 172 9.36 2.01 -4.13
CA VAL A 172 8.87 0.76 -3.52
C VAL A 172 7.35 0.81 -3.35
N CYS A 173 6.77 1.95 -2.95
CA CYS A 173 5.31 2.11 -2.86
C CYS A 173 4.62 1.88 -4.23
N ARG A 174 5.20 2.41 -5.32
CA ARG A 174 4.71 2.16 -6.69
C ARG A 174 4.83 0.69 -7.08
N MET A 175 5.92 0.01 -6.71
CA MET A 175 6.08 -1.43 -6.96
C MET A 175 5.03 -2.26 -6.22
N ILE A 176 4.74 -1.92 -4.96
CA ILE A 176 3.68 -2.54 -4.16
C ILE A 176 2.33 -2.36 -4.87
N ALA A 177 2.02 -1.14 -5.33
CA ALA A 177 0.80 -0.84 -6.09
C ALA A 177 0.70 -1.65 -7.39
N ALA A 178 1.82 -1.83 -8.10
CA ALA A 178 1.87 -2.64 -9.32
C ALA A 178 1.57 -4.12 -9.04
N ARG A 179 2.04 -4.67 -7.91
CA ARG A 179 1.70 -6.04 -7.49
C ARG A 179 0.24 -6.18 -7.08
N ALA A 180 -0.30 -5.22 -6.35
CA ALA A 180 -1.73 -5.19 -6.01
C ALA A 180 -2.62 -5.05 -7.27
N THR A 181 -2.20 -4.23 -8.24
CA THR A 181 -2.87 -4.11 -9.54
C THR A 181 -2.85 -5.44 -10.28
N ARG A 182 -1.71 -6.16 -10.30
CA ARG A 182 -1.64 -7.48 -10.91
C ARG A 182 -2.55 -8.49 -10.21
N LEU A 183 -2.64 -8.43 -8.88
CA LEU A 183 -3.54 -9.26 -8.10
C LEU A 183 -5.02 -9.01 -8.47
N LEU A 184 -5.41 -7.74 -8.61
CA LEU A 184 -6.75 -7.36 -9.07
C LEU A 184 -7.02 -7.85 -10.50
N GLN A 185 -6.07 -7.68 -11.42
CA GLN A 185 -6.21 -8.18 -12.80
C GLN A 185 -6.40 -9.70 -12.84
N TRP A 186 -5.75 -10.43 -11.93
CA TRP A 186 -5.93 -11.87 -11.78
C TRP A 186 -7.35 -12.18 -11.28
N ASP A 187 -7.85 -11.44 -10.30
CA ASP A 187 -9.23 -11.61 -9.79
C ASP A 187 -10.27 -11.32 -10.86
N GLU A 188 -10.08 -10.26 -11.65
CA GLU A 188 -10.91 -9.98 -12.83
C GLU A 188 -10.90 -11.14 -13.84
N ALA A 189 -9.73 -11.73 -14.11
CA ALA A 189 -9.64 -12.86 -15.03
C ALA A 189 -10.43 -14.07 -14.53
N MET A 190 -10.45 -14.31 -13.22
CA MET A 190 -11.29 -15.35 -12.60
C MET A 190 -12.77 -14.97 -12.57
N HIS A 191 -13.08 -13.69 -12.39
CA HIS A 191 -14.45 -13.21 -12.32
C HIS A 191 -15.17 -13.27 -13.69
N PHE A 192 -14.44 -12.92 -14.77
CA PHE A 192 -14.99 -12.83 -16.12
C PHE A 192 -14.71 -14.04 -17.00
N VAL A 193 -14.14 -15.13 -16.48
CA VAL A 193 -14.02 -16.39 -17.26
C VAL A 193 -15.35 -17.14 -17.26
N THR A 194 -15.75 -17.67 -18.42
CA THR A 194 -16.87 -18.61 -18.47
C THR A 194 -16.36 -20.00 -18.04
N PRO A 195 -16.80 -20.53 -16.88
CA PRO A 195 -16.33 -21.83 -16.43
C PRO A 195 -16.88 -22.95 -17.33
N ALA A 196 -16.08 -24.01 -17.50
CA ALA A 196 -16.59 -25.25 -18.08
C ALA A 196 -17.67 -25.86 -17.17
N LYS A 197 -18.68 -26.49 -17.77
CA LYS A 197 -19.79 -27.13 -17.04
C LYS A 197 -19.26 -28.06 -15.94
N GLY A 198 -19.72 -27.87 -14.71
CA GLY A 198 -19.28 -28.62 -13.53
C GLY A 198 -18.09 -28.01 -12.77
N PHE A 199 -17.54 -26.89 -13.22
CA PHE A 199 -16.43 -26.17 -12.57
C PHE A 199 -16.79 -24.74 -12.14
N GLU A 200 -18.07 -24.42 -12.02
CA GLU A 200 -18.59 -23.09 -11.67
C GLU A 200 -18.15 -22.61 -10.27
N ILE A 201 -17.77 -23.57 -9.41
CA ILE A 201 -17.31 -23.34 -8.05
C ILE A 201 -15.86 -22.84 -8.03
N VAL A 202 -15.03 -23.23 -9.01
CA VAL A 202 -13.57 -23.01 -8.96
C VAL A 202 -13.19 -21.52 -8.93
N PRO A 203 -13.67 -20.66 -9.86
CA PRO A 203 -13.30 -19.25 -9.85
C PRO A 203 -13.77 -18.55 -8.57
N LYS A 204 -14.99 -18.88 -8.09
CA LYS A 204 -15.56 -18.32 -6.86
C LYS A 204 -14.68 -18.60 -5.64
N HIS A 205 -14.16 -19.81 -5.50
CA HIS A 205 -13.29 -20.15 -4.37
C HIS A 205 -11.90 -19.53 -4.47
N LEU A 206 -11.37 -19.45 -5.69
CA LEU A 206 -10.08 -18.85 -5.96
C LEU A 206 -10.08 -17.33 -5.70
N SER A 207 -11.13 -16.62 -6.12
CA SER A 207 -11.32 -15.19 -5.83
C SER A 207 -11.42 -14.86 -4.34
N LYS A 208 -11.95 -15.76 -3.50
CA LYS A 208 -11.98 -15.55 -2.04
C LYS A 208 -10.58 -15.37 -1.44
N GLY A 209 -9.57 -16.07 -1.97
CA GLY A 209 -8.19 -15.91 -1.52
C GLY A 209 -7.64 -14.51 -1.79
N VAL A 210 -8.01 -13.93 -2.95
CA VAL A 210 -7.64 -12.54 -3.30
C VAL A 210 -8.35 -11.54 -2.41
N ALA A 211 -9.64 -11.75 -2.14
CA ALA A 211 -10.41 -10.88 -1.25
C ALA A 211 -9.75 -10.73 0.13
N VAL A 212 -9.28 -11.83 0.73
CA VAL A 212 -8.57 -11.78 2.02
C VAL A 212 -7.34 -10.88 1.98
N VAL A 213 -6.59 -10.88 0.88
CA VAL A 213 -5.41 -10.02 0.72
C VAL A 213 -5.84 -8.57 0.51
N MET A 214 -6.79 -8.32 -0.40
CA MET A 214 -7.26 -6.97 -0.75
C MET A 214 -7.95 -6.27 0.42
N GLU A 215 -8.71 -6.99 1.24
CA GLU A 215 -9.35 -6.46 2.46
C GLU A 215 -8.33 -6.15 3.55
N LYS A 216 -7.27 -6.97 3.66
CA LYS A 216 -6.25 -6.81 4.71
C LYS A 216 -5.21 -5.76 4.38
N ILE A 217 -4.93 -5.49 3.10
CA ILE A 217 -3.97 -4.47 2.68
C ILE A 217 -4.24 -3.12 3.37
N PRO A 218 -5.47 -2.57 3.38
CA PRO A 218 -5.77 -1.36 4.12
C PRO A 218 -5.43 -1.43 5.60
N TYR A 219 -5.67 -2.55 6.28
CA TYR A 219 -5.33 -2.68 7.69
C TYR A 219 -3.82 -2.83 7.91
N LEU A 220 -3.12 -3.55 7.03
CA LEU A 220 -1.67 -3.71 7.13
C LEU A 220 -0.92 -2.40 6.86
N LEU A 221 -1.47 -1.54 5.98
CA LEU A 221 -0.89 -0.25 5.63
C LEU A 221 -1.38 0.90 6.53
N PHE A 222 -2.63 0.84 6.99
CA PHE A 222 -3.31 1.95 7.67
C PHE A 222 -3.83 1.64 9.07
N SER A 223 -3.57 0.45 9.64
CA SER A 223 -3.96 0.20 11.03
C SER A 223 -3.35 1.25 11.96
N ALA A 224 -4.18 1.73 12.89
CA ALA A 224 -3.82 2.71 13.90
C ALA A 224 -2.47 2.45 14.60
N PRO A 225 -1.96 1.22 14.85
CA PRO A 225 -0.60 1.04 15.35
C PRO A 225 0.49 1.53 14.39
N PHE A 226 0.37 1.47 13.06
CA PHE A 226 1.41 2.01 12.18
C PHE A 226 1.43 3.55 12.24
N SER A 227 0.26 4.21 12.15
CA SER A 227 0.18 5.67 12.25
C SER A 227 0.35 6.20 13.68
N MET A 228 -0.12 5.52 14.73
CA MET A 228 0.03 5.93 16.14
C MET A 228 1.39 5.57 16.73
N ARG A 229 1.98 4.41 16.39
CA ARG A 229 3.29 4.00 16.94
C ARG A 229 4.42 4.82 16.33
N VAL A 230 4.26 5.26 15.08
CA VAL A 230 5.12 6.29 14.45
C VAL A 230 4.88 7.68 15.05
N ARG A 231 3.62 8.09 15.27
CA ARG A 231 3.29 9.43 15.81
C ARG A 231 3.54 9.60 17.32
N ARG A 232 3.75 8.51 18.08
CA ARG A 232 4.01 8.55 19.53
C ARG A 232 5.44 8.22 19.94
N SER A 233 6.34 7.85 19.02
CA SER A 233 7.74 7.69 19.39
C SER A 233 8.32 9.07 19.72
N PRO A 234 8.70 9.34 20.98
CA PRO A 234 9.49 10.53 21.27
C PRO A 234 10.80 10.44 20.49
N ALA A 235 11.37 11.58 20.11
CA ALA A 235 12.70 11.66 19.52
C ALA A 235 13.67 10.71 20.25
N PRO A 236 14.59 10.03 19.54
CA PRO A 236 15.43 8.99 20.14
C PRO A 236 16.15 9.56 21.35
N ILE A 237 15.70 9.16 22.53
CA ILE A 237 16.34 9.52 23.79
C ILE A 237 17.70 8.83 23.75
N ARG A 238 18.76 9.63 23.79
CA ARG A 238 20.15 9.17 23.92
C ARG A 238 20.27 8.31 25.18
N GLY A 239 20.16 7.00 25.03
CA GLY A 239 20.36 6.03 26.09
C GLY A 239 20.48 4.63 25.47
N PRO A 240 21.37 3.77 25.97
CA PRO A 240 21.49 2.41 25.47
C PRO A 240 20.23 1.64 25.87
N SER A 241 19.33 1.42 24.90
CA SER A 241 18.18 0.53 25.10
C SER A 241 18.49 -0.85 24.50
N PRO A 242 17.95 -1.93 25.09
CA PRO A 242 18.27 -3.28 24.68
C PRO A 242 17.57 -3.62 23.37
N SER A 243 18.37 -4.03 22.39
CA SER A 243 17.97 -4.56 21.09
C SER A 243 17.03 -5.76 21.24
N THR A 244 15.73 -5.51 21.29
CA THR A 244 14.72 -6.56 21.10
C THR A 244 13.51 -5.94 20.42
N PHE A 245 13.57 -5.89 19.09
CA PHE A 245 12.36 -5.88 18.28
C PHE A 245 11.55 -7.14 18.62
N PRO A 246 10.24 -7.07 18.86
CA PRO A 246 9.43 -8.27 18.81
C PRO A 246 9.39 -8.73 17.35
N THR A 247 10.14 -9.79 17.04
CA THR A 247 10.16 -10.51 15.76
C THR A 247 8.81 -11.20 15.44
N THR A 248 7.72 -10.82 16.10
CA THR A 248 6.39 -11.40 15.97
C THR A 248 5.45 -10.48 15.21
N LEU A 249 5.78 -10.19 13.95
CA LEU A 249 4.80 -9.80 12.93
C LEU A 249 4.57 -10.92 11.89
N THR A 250 5.13 -12.11 12.10
CA THR A 250 5.19 -13.17 11.07
C THR A 250 4.65 -14.55 11.48
N GLN A 251 4.01 -14.72 12.65
CA GLN A 251 3.42 -16.04 12.96
C GLN A 251 2.11 -16.36 12.23
N GLY A 252 1.54 -15.45 11.43
CA GLY A 252 0.27 -15.66 10.74
C GLY A 252 0.32 -16.31 9.36
N TRP A 253 1.49 -16.54 8.76
CA TRP A 253 1.58 -17.08 7.40
C TRP A 253 2.69 -18.14 7.28
N ARG A 254 2.43 -19.33 7.80
CA ARG A 254 3.10 -20.55 7.31
C ARG A 254 2.07 -21.39 6.58
N MET A 255 2.16 -21.47 5.25
CA MET A 255 1.53 -22.58 4.53
C MET A 255 2.23 -23.87 4.98
N ARG A 256 1.54 -24.69 5.78
CA ARG A 256 2.06 -25.98 6.21
C ARG A 256 1.42 -27.06 5.32
N TRP A 257 2.19 -27.57 4.36
CA TRP A 257 1.85 -28.78 3.63
C TRP A 257 2.01 -29.97 4.60
N LYS A 258 0.91 -30.52 5.12
CA LYS A 258 0.94 -31.82 5.78
C LYS A 258 0.52 -32.89 4.78
N ARG A 259 1.39 -33.87 4.54
CA ARG A 259 1.02 -35.12 3.89
C ARG A 259 0.16 -35.90 4.90
N VAL A 260 -1.08 -36.19 4.54
CA VAL A 260 -1.96 -37.05 5.32
C VAL A 260 -1.82 -38.45 4.74
N ASP A 261 -1.15 -39.33 5.48
CA ASP A 261 -1.18 -40.76 5.19
C ASP A 261 -2.48 -41.33 5.75
N TRP A 262 -3.37 -41.76 4.86
CA TRP A 262 -4.57 -42.51 5.24
C TRP A 262 -4.17 -43.94 5.60
N PRO A 263 -4.81 -44.56 6.61
CA PRO A 263 -4.62 -45.99 6.85
C PRO A 263 -5.16 -46.75 5.64
N THR A 264 -4.26 -47.42 4.91
CA THR A 264 -4.62 -48.36 3.85
C THR A 264 -5.45 -49.49 4.44
N ARG A 265 -6.77 -49.46 4.24
CA ARG A 265 -7.55 -50.70 4.23
C ARG A 265 -7.37 -51.34 2.87
N SER A 266 -6.71 -52.49 2.90
CA SER A 266 -6.60 -53.44 1.81
C SER A 266 -7.99 -53.83 1.29
N ALA A 267 -8.28 -53.47 0.04
CA ALA A 267 -8.74 -54.39 -1.01
C ALA A 267 -9.11 -53.61 -2.28
N GLY A 268 -8.33 -53.85 -3.35
CA GLY A 268 -8.85 -53.92 -4.71
C GLY A 268 -9.22 -52.62 -5.45
N VAL A 269 -8.32 -52.26 -6.39
CA VAL A 269 -8.62 -51.63 -7.71
C VAL A 269 -8.79 -50.09 -7.75
N GLY A 270 -7.83 -49.44 -8.43
CA GLY A 270 -8.07 -48.20 -9.20
C GLY A 270 -7.76 -46.88 -8.49
N GLY A 271 -6.46 -46.55 -8.34
CA GLY A 271 -6.01 -45.29 -7.74
C GLY A 271 -6.42 -44.04 -8.55
N ARG A 272 -7.12 -43.12 -7.88
CA ARG A 272 -7.19 -41.70 -8.23
C ARG A 272 -6.70 -40.88 -7.03
N ASN A 273 -5.63 -40.12 -7.22
CA ASN A 273 -5.18 -39.12 -6.25
C ASN A 273 -6.23 -38.00 -6.18
N GLN A 274 -6.98 -37.91 -5.09
CA GLN A 274 -7.76 -36.71 -4.76
C GLN A 274 -6.95 -35.86 -3.79
N VAL A 275 -6.80 -34.57 -4.13
CA VAL A 275 -6.24 -33.54 -3.25
C VAL A 275 -7.40 -32.65 -2.83
N SER A 276 -7.63 -32.51 -1.53
CA SER A 276 -8.63 -31.61 -0.96
C SER A 276 -7.94 -30.48 -0.17
N CYS A 277 -8.38 -29.24 -0.40
CA CYS A 277 -7.92 -28.02 0.26
C CYS A 277 -8.95 -27.56 1.29
N TRP A 278 -8.51 -27.26 2.51
CA TRP A 278 -9.30 -26.56 3.52
C TRP A 278 -8.50 -25.42 4.14
N PHE A 279 -9.19 -24.32 4.45
CA PHE A 279 -8.66 -23.16 5.18
C PHE A 279 -9.12 -23.26 6.63
N GLU A 280 -8.19 -23.39 7.57
CA GLU A 280 -8.46 -23.22 9.00
C GLU A 280 -7.97 -21.86 9.48
N SER A 281 -8.88 -21.10 10.06
CA SER A 281 -8.60 -19.89 10.82
C SER A 281 -8.19 -20.30 12.23
N THR A 282 -6.91 -20.18 12.57
CA THR A 282 -6.49 -20.26 13.98
C THR A 282 -6.80 -18.93 14.66
N ASN A 283 -7.67 -18.97 15.67
CA ASN A 283 -7.85 -17.90 16.66
C ASN A 283 -6.52 -17.50 17.31
#